data_AF-A0A817IUP2-F1
#
_entry.id   AF-A0A817IUP2-F1
#
_cell.length_a   1.000
_cell.length_b   1.000
_cell.length_c   1.000
_cell.angle_alpha   90.00
_cell.angle_beta   90.00
_cell.angle_gamma   90.00
#
_symmetry.space_group_name_H-M   'P 1'
#
loop_
_entity.id
_entity.type
_entity.pdbx_description
1 polymer ?
#
loop_
_entity_poly.entity_id
_entity_poly.type
_entity_poly.pdbx_seq_one_letter_code
_entity_poly.pdbx_strand_id
1 'polypeptide(L)'
;MKDLLVQLDGLPYEILTYIFKKLYNHEVLYSLMGVNQRINRIAHDRTFTRHLRLLEYCRIDDSSLPLSDSILNRFCSTILPEIGHQIETLYLEGTSIERVLHATNYPNLNNLGLCDIDDKLAMSFFSGKRLSLIDFIVEF
;
A
#
# COMPACT_ATOMS: atom_id res chain seq x y z
N MET A 1 3.74 1.80 -21.81
CA MET A 1 2.64 1.21 -21.01
C MET A 1 1.47 0.71 -21.87
N LYS A 2 0.99 1.46 -22.87
CA LYS A 2 -0.13 1.01 -23.74
C LYS A 2 0.14 -0.33 -24.45
N ASP A 3 1.32 -0.54 -25.00
CA ASP A 3 1.64 -1.79 -25.72
C ASP A 3 1.74 -3.02 -24.79
N LEU A 4 2.09 -2.80 -23.53
CA LEU A 4 2.19 -3.85 -22.51
C LEU A 4 0.78 -4.29 -22.06
N LEU A 5 -0.17 -3.35 -21.98
CA LEU A 5 -1.57 -3.63 -21.67
C LEU A 5 -2.26 -4.44 -22.78
N VAL A 6 -1.94 -4.14 -24.04
CA VAL A 6 -2.46 -4.89 -25.21
C VAL A 6 -1.99 -6.35 -25.19
N GLN A 7 -0.77 -6.62 -24.73
CA GLN A 7 -0.25 -7.99 -24.62
C GLN A 7 -0.82 -8.76 -23.42
N LEU A 8 -1.15 -8.06 -22.32
CA LEU A 8 -1.73 -8.68 -21.12
C LEU A 8 -3.20 -9.09 -21.33
N ASP A 9 -3.97 -8.36 -22.15
CA ASP A 9 -5.38 -8.66 -22.37
C ASP A 9 -5.62 -10.03 -23.04
N GLY A 10 -4.65 -10.54 -23.79
CA GLY A 10 -4.71 -11.87 -24.42
C GLY A 10 -4.43 -13.04 -23.47
N LEU A 11 -3.91 -12.79 -22.27
CA LEU A 11 -3.57 -13.86 -21.32
C LEU A 11 -4.79 -14.30 -20.50
N PRO A 12 -4.90 -15.57 -20.07
CA PRO A 12 -5.92 -16.03 -19.13
C PRO A 12 -5.81 -15.35 -17.75
N TYR A 13 -6.91 -15.33 -17.00
CA TYR A 13 -7.00 -14.62 -15.70
C TYR A 13 -6.00 -15.19 -14.67
N GLU A 14 -5.85 -16.51 -14.68
CA GLU A 14 -4.97 -17.26 -13.80
C GLU A 14 -3.50 -16.91 -14.04
N ILE A 15 -3.12 -16.70 -15.30
CA ILE A 15 -1.76 -16.31 -15.69
C ILE A 15 -1.47 -14.87 -15.26
N LEU A 16 -2.41 -13.94 -15.49
CA LEU A 16 -2.27 -12.56 -15.01
C LEU A 16 -2.12 -12.49 -13.50
N THR A 17 -2.98 -13.24 -12.79
CA THR A 17 -2.92 -13.34 -11.32
C THR A 17 -1.57 -13.91 -10.87
N TYR A 18 -1.08 -14.96 -11.53
CA TYR A 18 0.22 -15.56 -11.23
C TYR A 18 1.38 -14.57 -11.43
N ILE A 19 1.37 -13.81 -12.53
CA ILE A 19 2.39 -12.79 -12.82
C ILE A 19 2.35 -11.68 -11.76
N PHE A 20 1.17 -11.09 -11.52
CA PHE A 20 1.05 -9.97 -10.58
C PHE A 20 1.40 -10.38 -9.15
N LYS A 21 1.15 -11.62 -8.74
CA LYS A 21 1.58 -12.15 -7.43
C LYS A 21 3.10 -12.20 -7.24
N LYS A 22 3.88 -12.05 -8.31
CA LYS A 22 5.36 -11.97 -8.24
C LYS A 22 5.88 -10.54 -8.16
N LEU A 23 5.02 -9.54 -8.29
CA LEU A 23 5.37 -8.12 -8.22
C LEU A 23 5.04 -7.55 -6.85
N TYR A 24 5.62 -6.40 -6.51
CA TYR A 24 5.22 -5.70 -5.30
C TYR A 24 3.79 -5.17 -5.46
N ASN A 25 2.96 -5.45 -4.46
CA ASN A 25 1.56 -5.04 -4.40
C ASN A 25 1.35 -3.55 -4.70
N HIS A 26 2.17 -2.65 -4.14
CA HIS A 26 2.02 -1.22 -4.38
C HIS A 26 2.33 -0.84 -5.85
N GLU A 27 3.27 -1.50 -6.51
CA GLU A 27 3.58 -1.27 -7.93
C GLU A 27 2.41 -1.71 -8.82
N VAL A 28 1.81 -2.86 -8.51
CA VAL A 28 0.63 -3.40 -9.22
C VAL A 28 -0.56 -2.45 -9.05
N LEU A 29 -0.88 -2.08 -7.81
CA LEU A 29 -1.99 -1.19 -7.49
C LEU A 29 -1.79 0.20 -8.13
N TYR A 30 -0.60 0.78 -7.99
CA TYR A 30 -0.29 2.06 -8.61
C TYR A 30 -0.36 1.96 -10.13
N SER A 31 0.23 0.95 -10.76
CA SER A 31 0.32 0.93 -12.23
C SER A 31 -1.01 0.57 -12.89
N LEU A 32 -1.83 -0.25 -12.25
CA LEU A 32 -2.92 -0.95 -12.92
C LEU A 32 -4.31 -0.55 -12.46
N MET A 33 -4.47 0.03 -11.28
CA MET A 33 -5.78 0.43 -10.79
C MET A 33 -6.32 1.61 -11.61
N GLY A 34 -7.54 1.44 -12.13
CA GLY A 34 -8.21 2.39 -13.03
C GLY A 34 -7.89 2.21 -14.52
N VAL A 35 -7.04 1.25 -14.89
CA VAL A 35 -6.58 1.10 -16.28
C VAL A 35 -7.58 0.35 -17.16
N ASN A 36 -8.08 -0.81 -16.71
CA ASN A 36 -9.18 -1.50 -17.37
C ASN A 36 -10.02 -2.31 -16.37
N GLN A 37 -11.24 -2.67 -16.76
CA GLN A 37 -12.18 -3.34 -15.85
C GLN A 37 -11.69 -4.72 -15.38
N ARG A 38 -11.02 -5.46 -16.26
CA ARG A 38 -10.53 -6.81 -15.96
C ARG A 38 -9.41 -6.79 -14.92
N ILE A 39 -8.43 -5.93 -15.11
CA ILE A 39 -7.29 -5.76 -14.22
C ILE A 39 -7.76 -5.12 -12.91
N ASN A 40 -8.74 -4.21 -12.93
CA ASN A 40 -9.36 -3.68 -11.71
C ASN A 40 -9.91 -4.78 -10.81
N ARG A 41 -10.51 -5.84 -11.38
CA ARG A 41 -10.98 -6.99 -10.57
C ARG A 41 -9.82 -7.70 -9.88
N ILE A 42 -8.68 -7.84 -10.55
CA ILE A 42 -7.48 -8.44 -9.94
C ILE A 42 -6.89 -7.52 -8.88
N ALA A 43 -6.81 -6.22 -9.14
CA ALA A 43 -6.31 -5.22 -8.19
C ALA A 43 -7.16 -5.14 -6.91
N HIS A 44 -8.46 -5.46 -7.00
CA HIS A 44 -9.37 -5.55 -5.85
C HIS A 44 -9.44 -6.94 -5.21
N ASP A 45 -8.68 -7.92 -5.71
CA ASP A 45 -8.62 -9.24 -5.10
C ASP A 45 -7.92 -9.13 -3.74
N ARG A 46 -8.54 -9.72 -2.71
CA ARG A 46 -8.06 -9.69 -1.33
C ARG A 46 -6.61 -10.18 -1.18
N THR A 47 -6.13 -11.02 -2.09
CA THR A 47 -4.75 -11.48 -2.09
C THR A 47 -3.75 -10.33 -2.25
N PHE A 48 -4.11 -9.26 -2.96
CA PHE A 48 -3.25 -8.09 -3.20
C PHE A 48 -3.46 -6.96 -2.19
N THR A 49 -4.68 -6.82 -1.69
CA THR A 49 -5.08 -5.68 -0.86
C THR A 49 -4.94 -5.95 0.63
N ARG A 50 -5.01 -7.21 1.10
CA ARG A 50 -4.99 -7.49 2.55
C ARG A 50 -3.68 -7.12 3.24
N HIS A 51 -2.55 -7.24 2.54
CA HIS A 51 -1.25 -6.81 3.04
C HIS A 51 -0.72 -5.78 2.04
N LEU A 52 -0.52 -4.55 2.48
CA LEU A 52 -0.03 -3.45 1.66
C LEU A 52 1.29 -2.93 2.21
N ARG A 53 2.31 -2.82 1.36
CA ARG A 53 3.60 -2.21 1.70
C ARG A 53 3.81 -0.96 0.86
N LEU A 54 3.73 0.21 1.48
CA LEU A 54 3.95 1.49 0.82
C LEU A 54 5.38 1.98 1.07
N LEU A 55 6.34 1.19 0.59
CA LEU A 55 7.78 1.37 0.80
C LEU A 55 8.49 1.04 -0.50
N GLU A 56 9.50 1.83 -0.87
CA GLU A 56 10.47 1.47 -1.90
C GLU A 56 11.58 0.63 -1.25
N TYR A 57 11.92 -0.53 -1.82
CA TYR A 57 12.97 -1.37 -1.28
C TYR A 57 14.31 -1.07 -1.95
N CYS A 58 15.26 -0.54 -1.20
CA CYS A 58 16.63 -0.34 -1.68
C CYS A 58 17.41 -1.64 -1.53
N ARG A 59 17.74 -2.29 -2.65
CA ARG A 59 18.49 -3.56 -2.64
C ARG A 59 19.95 -3.42 -2.18
N ILE A 60 20.48 -2.21 -2.08
CA ILE A 60 21.91 -1.97 -1.83
C ILE A 60 22.25 -2.05 -0.34
N ASP A 61 21.34 -1.61 0.52
CA ASP A 61 21.57 -1.47 1.96
C ASP A 61 20.46 -2.07 2.84
N ASP A 62 19.55 -2.85 2.24
CA ASP A 62 18.36 -3.42 2.90
C ASP A 62 17.48 -2.34 3.58
N SER A 63 17.62 -1.09 3.12
CA SER A 63 16.86 0.04 3.63
C SER A 63 15.55 0.20 2.87
N SER A 64 14.53 0.69 3.58
CA SER A 64 13.29 1.13 2.97
C SER A 64 13.35 2.63 2.69
N LEU A 65 13.14 3.01 1.43
CA LEU A 65 13.00 4.40 1.03
C LEU A 65 11.52 4.81 1.01
N PRO A 66 11.22 6.09 1.26
CA PRO A 66 9.88 6.61 1.10
C PRO A 66 9.47 6.54 -0.38
N LEU A 67 8.19 6.23 -0.62
CA LEU A 67 7.62 6.38 -1.96
C LEU A 67 7.67 7.85 -2.39
N SER A 68 7.89 8.09 -3.68
CA SER A 68 7.78 9.45 -4.22
C SER A 68 6.40 10.06 -3.98
N ASP A 69 6.36 11.39 -3.83
CA ASP A 69 5.12 12.13 -3.52
C ASP A 69 3.99 11.90 -4.53
N SER A 70 4.32 11.70 -5.81
CA SER A 70 3.33 11.45 -6.86
C SER A 70 2.65 10.09 -6.67
N ILE A 71 3.42 9.06 -6.30
CA ILE A 71 2.90 7.73 -5.98
C ILE A 71 2.02 7.82 -4.74
N LEU A 72 2.54 8.44 -3.67
CA LEU A 72 1.82 8.55 -2.41
C LEU A 72 0.52 9.35 -2.56
N ASN A 73 0.52 10.45 -3.32
CA ASN A 73 -0.68 11.23 -3.61
C ASN A 73 -1.76 10.40 -4.31
N ARG A 74 -1.39 9.56 -5.28
CA ARG A 74 -2.35 8.68 -5.95
C ARG A 74 -2.88 7.61 -5.00
N PHE A 75 -2.04 7.07 -4.11
CA PHE A 75 -2.50 6.16 -3.07
C PHE A 75 -3.54 6.81 -2.17
N CYS A 76 -3.23 7.97 -1.61
CA CYS A 76 -4.12 8.65 -0.67
C CYS A 76 -5.43 9.12 -1.31
N SER A 77 -5.39 9.62 -2.55
CA SER A 77 -6.57 10.23 -3.18
C SER A 77 -7.45 9.25 -3.96
N THR A 78 -6.92 8.10 -4.39
CA THR A 78 -7.63 7.19 -5.30
C THR A 78 -7.61 5.75 -4.81
N ILE A 79 -6.43 5.20 -4.49
CA ILE A 79 -6.30 3.75 -4.22
C ILE A 79 -6.84 3.38 -2.84
N LEU A 80 -6.35 4.03 -1.79
CA LEU A 80 -6.72 3.72 -0.41
C LEU A 80 -8.22 3.91 -0.13
N PRO A 81 -8.90 4.94 -0.65
CA PRO A 81 -10.36 5.03 -0.53
C PRO A 81 -11.12 3.82 -1.08
N GLU A 82 -10.62 3.18 -2.14
CA GLU A 82 -11.28 2.00 -2.74
C GLU A 82 -10.98 0.70 -1.97
N ILE A 83 -9.74 0.52 -1.50
CA ILE A 83 -9.29 -0.76 -0.91
C ILE A 83 -9.10 -0.75 0.61
N GLY A 84 -9.24 0.40 1.26
CA GLY A 84 -8.93 0.60 2.70
C GLY A 84 -9.64 -0.39 3.62
N HIS A 85 -10.88 -0.73 3.29
CA HIS A 85 -11.68 -1.72 4.01
C HIS A 85 -11.16 -3.16 3.90
N GLN A 86 -10.25 -3.47 2.99
CA GLN A 86 -9.69 -4.81 2.80
C GLN A 86 -8.32 -4.98 3.45
N ILE A 87 -7.66 -3.88 3.84
CA ILE A 87 -6.30 -3.90 4.36
C ILE A 87 -6.32 -4.40 5.81
N GLU A 88 -5.59 -5.48 6.06
CA GLU A 88 -5.37 -6.11 7.37
C GLU A 88 -3.98 -5.82 7.92
N THR A 89 -3.01 -5.63 7.02
CA THR A 89 -1.63 -5.26 7.36
C THR A 89 -1.16 -4.13 6.46
N LEU A 90 -0.60 -3.08 7.08
CA LEU A 90 -0.05 -1.93 6.38
C LEU A 90 1.39 -1.69 6.84
N TYR A 91 2.31 -1.54 5.90
CA TYR A 91 3.69 -1.14 6.19
C TYR A 91 3.97 0.25 5.61
N LEU A 92 4.45 1.16 6.45
CA LEU A 92 4.67 2.57 6.12
C LEU A 92 6.06 3.04 6.53
N GLU A 93 6.57 4.03 5.82
CA GLU A 93 7.74 4.80 6.22
C GLU A 93 7.29 5.98 7.09
N GLY A 94 8.13 6.39 8.05
CA GLY A 94 7.86 7.43 9.04
C GLY A 94 7.20 8.70 8.50
N THR A 95 7.73 9.29 7.43
CA THR A 95 7.20 10.53 6.83
C THR A 95 5.84 10.38 6.15
N SER A 96 5.47 9.16 5.78
CA SER A 96 4.20 8.88 5.09
C SER A 96 3.02 8.58 6.03
N ILE A 97 3.28 8.29 7.31
CA ILE A 97 2.28 7.80 8.28
C ILE A 97 1.04 8.67 8.33
N GLU A 98 1.21 9.97 8.59
CA GLU A 98 0.08 10.89 8.77
C GLU A 98 -0.78 10.96 7.51
N ARG A 99 -0.14 11.11 6.34
CA ARG A 99 -0.85 11.22 5.06
C ARG A 99 -1.65 9.95 4.73
N VAL A 100 -1.08 8.78 5.00
CA VAL A 100 -1.73 7.50 4.68
C VAL A 100 -2.86 7.20 5.67
N LEU A 101 -2.61 7.33 6.97
CA LEU A 101 -3.61 7.01 7.99
C LEU A 101 -4.81 7.97 7.94
N HIS A 102 -4.65 9.20 7.45
CA HIS A 102 -5.75 10.15 7.24
C HIS A 102 -6.46 10.01 5.87
N ALA A 103 -5.93 9.20 4.94
CA ALA A 103 -6.50 9.09 3.59
C ALA A 103 -7.86 8.38 3.56
N THR A 104 -8.09 7.42 4.46
CA THR A 104 -9.30 6.59 4.50
C THR A 104 -9.48 5.94 5.87
N ASN A 105 -10.58 5.23 6.06
CA ASN A 105 -10.78 4.36 7.21
C ASN A 105 -10.27 2.94 6.94
N TYR A 106 -9.67 2.34 7.96
CA TYR A 106 -9.11 0.99 7.90
C TYR A 106 -9.78 0.05 8.92
N PRO A 107 -11.05 -0.33 8.71
CA PRO A 107 -11.83 -1.08 9.71
C PRO A 107 -11.30 -2.48 10.03
N ASN A 108 -10.48 -3.06 9.16
CA ASN A 108 -9.94 -4.41 9.30
C ASN A 108 -8.43 -4.43 9.60
N LEU A 109 -7.81 -3.26 9.79
CA LEU A 109 -6.37 -3.15 10.01
C LEU A 109 -6.00 -3.65 11.41
N ASN A 110 -5.29 -4.76 11.43
CA ASN A 110 -4.86 -5.42 12.67
C ASN A 110 -3.35 -5.29 12.89
N ASN A 111 -2.59 -4.98 11.84
CA ASN A 111 -1.13 -4.92 11.88
C ASN A 111 -0.62 -3.65 11.18
N LEU A 112 0.12 -2.81 11.89
CA LEU A 112 0.79 -1.63 11.34
C LEU A 112 2.29 -1.79 11.55
N GLY A 113 3.02 -2.03 10.46
CA GLY A 113 4.47 -2.05 10.46
C GLY A 113 5.02 -0.68 10.09
N LEU A 114 5.99 -0.20 10.85
CA LEU A 114 6.58 1.11 10.61
C LEU A 114 8.08 0.98 10.41
N CYS A 115 8.58 1.62 9.37
CA CYS A 115 9.98 1.63 9.00
C CYS A 115 10.53 3.06 9.05
N ASP A 116 11.81 3.18 9.40
CA ASP A 116 12.55 4.44 9.45
C ASP A 116 11.81 5.55 10.24
N ILE A 117 11.41 5.21 11.47
CA ILE A 117 10.80 6.18 12.39
C ILE A 117 11.88 6.84 13.23
N ASP A 118 11.91 8.18 13.23
CA ASP A 118 12.70 8.93 14.20
C ASP A 118 12.05 8.94 15.60
N ASP A 119 12.88 9.11 16.64
CA ASP A 119 12.45 9.08 18.04
C ASP A 119 11.32 10.09 18.35
N LYS A 120 11.28 11.25 17.68
CA LYS A 120 10.24 12.26 17.93
C LYS A 120 8.91 11.80 17.38
N LEU A 121 8.92 11.22 16.18
CA LEU A 121 7.75 10.68 15.51
C LEU A 121 7.20 9.49 16.29
N ALA A 122 8.07 8.57 16.72
CA ALA A 122 7.72 7.47 17.63
C ALA A 122 7.04 7.98 18.91
N MET A 123 7.67 8.94 19.59
CA MET A 123 7.12 9.50 20.83
C MET A 123 5.78 10.22 20.61
N SER A 124 5.59 10.88 19.47
CA SER A 124 4.31 11.50 19.12
C SER A 124 3.20 10.48 18.85
N PHE A 125 3.56 9.33 18.29
CA PHE A 125 2.67 8.21 18.00
C PHE A 125 2.22 7.54 19.32
N PHE A 126 3.18 7.15 20.16
CA PHE A 126 2.89 6.47 21.43
C PHE A 126 2.25 7.36 22.50
N SER A 127 2.46 8.69 22.43
CA SER A 127 1.82 9.61 23.37
C SER A 127 0.37 9.96 23.04
N GLY A 128 -0.19 9.41 21.94
CA GLY A 128 -1.56 9.66 21.51
C GLY A 128 -1.83 11.12 21.10
N LYS A 129 -0.79 11.96 21.00
CA LYS A 129 -0.92 13.40 20.79
C LYS A 129 -1.24 13.80 19.35
N ARG A 130 -1.06 12.90 18.37
CA ARG A 130 -1.27 13.22 16.95
C ARG A 130 -2.21 12.29 16.19
N LEU A 131 -2.58 11.15 16.73
CA LEU A 131 -3.50 10.23 16.08
C LEU A 131 -4.67 9.97 17.03
N SER A 132 -5.79 10.64 16.78
CA SER A 132 -7.06 10.33 17.44
C SER A 132 -7.71 9.05 16.90
N LEU A 133 -6.92 8.09 16.40
CA LEU A 133 -7.43 6.98 15.59
C LEU A 133 -6.71 5.67 15.94
N ILE A 134 -7.50 4.81 16.60
CA ILE A 134 -7.43 3.34 16.67
C ILE A 134 -6.34 2.80 17.60
N ASP A 135 -6.75 1.99 18.58
CA ASP A 135 -5.88 1.23 19.47
C ASP A 135 -5.01 0.26 18.64
N PHE A 136 -3.79 0.66 18.33
CA PHE A 136 -2.83 -0.20 17.63
C PHE A 136 -2.06 -1.04 18.65
N ILE A 137 -1.98 -2.35 18.40
CA ILE A 137 -0.96 -3.21 19.00
C ILE A 137 0.30 -3.08 18.15
N VAL A 138 1.35 -2.51 18.73
CA VAL A 138 2.69 -2.48 18.13
C VAL A 138 3.42 -3.73 18.62
N GLU A 139 3.65 -4.71 17.74
CA GLU A 139 4.50 -5.87 18.04
C GLU A 139 5.96 -5.53 17.69
N PHE A 140 6.87 -5.82 18.64
CA PHE A 140 8.32 -5.61 18.56
C PHE A 140 9.05 -6.89 18.17
#